data_AF-A0A8T3A2D0-F1
#
_entry.id   AF-A0A8T3A2D0-F1
#
_cell.length_a   1.000
_cell.length_b   1.000
_cell.length_c   1.000
_cell.angle_alpha   90.00
_cell.angle_beta   90.00
_cell.angle_gamma   90.00
#
_symmetry.space_group_name_H-M   'P 1'
#
loop_
_entity.id
_entity.type
_entity.pdbx_description
1 polymer ?
#
loop_
_entity_poly.entity_id
_entity_poly.type
_entity_poly.pdbx_seq_one_letter_code
_entity_poly.pdbx_strand_id
1 'polypeptide(L)'
;MLRFVRSCLQFLLKLVNSVIGLMGMGMTLYSLWMLRVWYKQVHSFWASGPDSTLPWFMYTCLGLGVSFCIISCAGHISAETANGCCLSSYIVFVLLLVMLEAAIAADVLLNKVWEKALSIFLAILLKSVGPYRGNYYDSDDDYIPARLPLLRNQVQHSPYICAAHPSLKNDYWNVRLPKS
;
A
#
# COMPACT_ATOMS: atom_id res chain seq x y z
N MET A 1 15.36 16.59 -37.56
CA MET A 1 14.69 15.85 -36.47
C MET A 1 14.95 16.42 -35.08
N LEU A 2 16.20 16.69 -34.67
CA LEU A 2 16.54 17.11 -33.28
C LEU A 2 15.74 18.33 -32.74
N ARG A 3 15.46 19.34 -33.59
CA ARG A 3 14.66 20.53 -33.22
C ARG A 3 13.21 20.18 -32.88
N PHE A 4 12.58 19.29 -33.65
CA PHE A 4 11.22 18.81 -33.38
C PHE A 4 11.15 18.02 -32.08
N VAL A 5 12.14 17.18 -31.79
CA VAL A 5 12.22 16.41 -30.54
C VAL A 5 12.36 17.34 -29.33
N ARG A 6 13.19 18.38 -29.41
CA ARG A 6 13.35 19.36 -28.33
C ARG A 6 12.08 20.16 -28.06
N SER A 7 11.37 20.58 -29.10
CA SER A 7 10.05 21.24 -28.97
C SER A 7 9.00 20.31 -28.37
N CYS A 8 8.97 19.04 -28.79
CA CYS A 8 8.08 18.03 -28.22
C CYS A 8 8.38 17.78 -26.73
N LEU A 9 9.66 17.62 -26.37
CA LEU A 9 10.08 17.41 -24.99
C LEU A 9 9.71 18.60 -24.10
N GLN A 10 9.92 19.84 -24.56
CA GLN A 10 9.55 21.04 -23.81
C GLN A 10 8.03 21.15 -23.60
N PHE A 11 7.23 20.80 -24.61
CA PHE A 11 5.77 20.78 -24.47
C PHE A 11 5.31 19.70 -23.49
N LEU A 12 5.86 18.49 -23.58
CA LEU A 12 5.55 17.39 -22.68
C LEU A 12 5.95 17.70 -21.23
N LEU A 13 7.13 18.29 -21.01
CA LEU A 13 7.57 18.75 -19.70
C LEU A 13 6.61 19.80 -19.10
N LYS A 14 6.16 20.76 -19.91
CA LYS A 14 5.16 21.76 -19.49
C LYS A 14 3.80 21.11 -19.18
N LEU A 15 3.38 20.14 -19.98
CA LEU A 15 2.12 19.41 -19.78
C LEU A 15 2.16 18.58 -18.49
N VAL A 16 3.23 17.81 -18.28
CA VAL A 16 3.41 17.00 -17.06
C VAL A 16 3.45 17.89 -15.81
N ASN A 17 4.21 19.00 -15.85
CA ASN A 17 4.25 19.94 -14.74
C ASN A 17 2.86 20.54 -14.46
N SER A 18 2.08 20.88 -15.50
CA SER A 18 0.72 21.38 -15.34
C SER A 18 -0.23 20.35 -14.73
N VAL A 19 -0.16 19.08 -15.16
CA VAL A 19 -0.98 18.00 -14.61
C VAL A 19 -0.66 17.76 -13.13
N ILE A 20 0.62 17.76 -12.76
CA ILE A 20 1.06 17.64 -11.36
C ILE A 20 0.53 18.81 -10.52
N GLY A 21 0.54 20.04 -11.06
CA GLY A 21 -0.03 21.21 -10.41
C GLY A 21 -1.54 21.11 -10.20
N LEU A 22 -2.29 20.63 -11.20
CA LEU A 22 -3.73 20.41 -11.07
C LEU A 22 -4.06 19.35 -10.02
N MET A 23 -3.27 18.25 -9.97
CA MET A 23 -3.38 17.24 -8.93
C MET A 23 -3.10 17.83 -7.53
N GLY A 24 -2.05 18.64 -7.39
CA GLY A 24 -1.70 19.33 -6.15
C GLY A 24 -2.78 20.31 -5.68
N MET A 25 -3.36 21.09 -6.61
CA MET A 25 -4.49 21.98 -6.34
C MET A 25 -5.71 21.19 -5.84
N GLY A 26 -6.04 20.08 -6.50
CA GLY A 26 -7.13 19.18 -6.08
C GLY A 26 -6.89 18.59 -4.69
N MET A 27 -5.67 18.09 -4.42
CA MET A 27 -5.28 17.58 -3.10
C MET A 27 -5.38 18.65 -2.02
N THR A 28 -4.94 19.88 -2.30
CA THR A 28 -4.98 21.00 -1.35
C THR A 28 -6.42 21.40 -1.05
N LEU A 29 -7.26 21.57 -2.08
CA LEU A 29 -8.67 21.92 -1.90
C LEU A 29 -9.44 20.84 -1.14
N TYR A 30 -9.21 19.57 -1.48
CA TYR A 30 -9.82 18.44 -0.78
C TYR A 30 -9.39 18.37 0.69
N SER A 31 -8.10 18.58 0.96
CA SER A 31 -7.57 18.58 2.33
C SER A 31 -8.11 19.74 3.15
N LEU A 32 -8.21 20.94 2.57
CA LEU A 32 -8.81 22.10 3.23
C LEU A 32 -10.30 21.89 3.50
N TRP A 33 -11.01 21.28 2.56
CA TRP A 33 -12.42 20.92 2.75
C TRP A 33 -12.59 19.92 3.90
N MET A 34 -11.78 18.86 3.94
CA MET A 34 -11.75 17.89 5.04
C MET A 34 -11.39 18.55 6.39
N LEU A 35 -10.43 19.47 6.42
CA LEU A 35 -10.04 20.19 7.62
C LEU A 35 -11.16 21.11 8.13
N ARG A 36 -11.89 21.77 7.21
CA ARG A 36 -13.07 22.59 7.55
C ARG A 36 -14.19 21.75 8.14
N VAL A 37 -14.48 20.60 7.52
CA VAL A 37 -15.48 19.64 8.01
C VAL A 37 -15.10 19.15 9.42
N TRP A 38 -13.84 18.73 9.58
CA TRP A 38 -13.32 18.27 10.87
C TRP A 38 -13.35 19.37 11.94
N TYR A 39 -12.90 20.58 11.62
CA TYR A 39 -12.92 21.73 12.54
C TYR A 39 -14.34 22.03 13.04
N LYS A 40 -15.33 22.00 12.13
CA LYS A 40 -16.74 22.21 12.48
C LYS A 40 -17.25 21.13 13.44
N GLN A 41 -16.83 19.89 13.25
CA GLN A 41 -17.25 18.75 14.07
C GLN A 41 -16.51 18.70 15.43
N VAL A 42 -15.24 19.11 15.46
CA VAL A 42 -14.45 19.24 16.69
C VAL A 42 -14.95 20.38 17.56
N HIS A 43 -15.43 21.50 16.98
CA HIS A 43 -16.00 22.59 17.75
C HIS A 43 -17.26 22.17 18.55
N SER A 44 -18.02 21.18 18.07
CA SER A 44 -19.11 20.57 18.85
C SER A 44 -18.63 19.54 19.89
N PHE A 45 -17.41 19.01 19.76
CA PHE A 45 -16.87 17.89 20.55
C PHE A 45 -15.83 18.32 21.60
N TRP A 46 -15.29 19.55 21.53
CA TRP A 46 -14.31 20.13 22.46
C TRP A 46 -14.87 20.42 23.88
N ALA A 47 -15.87 19.65 24.32
CA ALA A 47 -16.27 19.51 25.71
C ALA A 47 -15.60 18.31 26.40
N SER A 48 -14.73 17.54 25.72
CA SER A 48 -14.10 16.35 26.33
C SER A 48 -12.69 16.05 25.80
N GLY A 49 -11.67 16.49 26.54
CA GLY A 49 -10.41 15.75 26.74
C GLY A 49 -9.21 16.05 25.80
N PRO A 50 -7.97 15.98 26.33
CA PRO A 50 -6.71 16.32 25.63
C PRO A 50 -6.23 15.29 24.59
N ASP A 51 -6.97 14.21 24.34
CA ASP A 51 -6.51 13.08 23.52
C ASP A 51 -6.96 13.16 22.05
N SER A 52 -7.31 14.34 21.53
CA SER A 52 -7.64 14.50 20.11
C SER A 52 -6.36 14.48 19.28
N THR A 53 -5.78 13.30 19.09
CA THR A 53 -4.69 13.08 18.16
C THR A 53 -5.21 13.49 16.78
N LEU A 54 -4.74 14.65 16.30
CA LEU A 54 -5.24 15.17 15.05
C LEU A 54 -4.96 14.13 13.95
N PRO A 55 -5.92 13.88 13.03
CA PRO A 55 -5.73 12.85 12.02
C PRO A 55 -4.53 13.22 11.13
N TRP A 56 -3.39 12.57 11.37
CA TRP A 56 -2.11 12.82 10.68
C TRP A 56 -2.26 12.82 9.16
N PHE A 57 -3.14 11.96 8.63
CA PHE A 57 -3.52 11.86 7.21
C PHE A 57 -3.92 13.21 6.59
N MET A 58 -4.64 14.07 7.32
CA MET A 58 -5.08 15.37 6.78
C MET A 58 -3.90 16.31 6.52
N TYR A 59 -2.93 16.33 7.43
CA TYR A 59 -1.73 17.18 7.30
C TYR A 59 -0.76 16.66 6.26
N THR A 60 -0.63 15.33 6.12
CA THR A 60 0.20 14.74 5.07
C THR A 60 -0.38 15.01 3.69
N CYS A 61 -1.71 14.88 3.50
CA CYS A 61 -2.36 15.22 2.23
C CYS A 61 -2.25 16.72 1.90
N LEU A 62 -2.41 17.58 2.91
CA LEU A 62 -2.25 19.03 2.73
C LEU A 62 -0.80 19.39 2.40
N GLY A 63 0.17 18.85 3.14
CA GLY A 63 1.60 19.08 2.94
C GLY A 63 2.07 18.63 1.56
N LEU A 64 1.75 17.38 1.18
CA LEU A 64 2.06 16.84 -0.15
C LEU A 64 1.41 17.67 -1.26
N GLY A 65 0.15 18.08 -1.10
CA GLY A 65 -0.55 18.93 -2.07
C GLY A 65 0.13 20.28 -2.28
N VAL A 66 0.50 20.97 -1.20
CA VAL A 66 1.23 22.25 -1.24
C VAL A 66 2.61 22.08 -1.90
N SER A 67 3.33 21.02 -1.55
CA SER A 67 4.62 20.72 -2.20
C SER A 67 4.48 20.51 -3.71
N PHE A 68 3.45 19.78 -4.16
CA PHE A 68 3.19 19.57 -5.59
C PHE A 68 2.81 20.87 -6.32
N CYS A 69 2.09 21.78 -5.67
CA CYS A 69 1.84 23.12 -6.21
C CYS A 69 3.13 23.91 -6.38
N ILE A 70 4.01 23.93 -5.38
CA ILE A 70 5.30 24.65 -5.44
C ILE A 70 6.19 24.08 -6.55
N ILE A 71 6.28 22.75 -6.65
CA ILE A 71 7.07 22.05 -7.68
C ILE A 71 6.54 22.36 -9.08
N SER A 72 5.22 22.36 -9.27
CA SER A 72 4.59 22.72 -10.55
C SER A 72 4.88 24.17 -10.94
N CYS A 73 4.70 25.11 -10.01
CA CYS A 73 4.98 26.53 -10.26
C CYS A 73 6.45 26.77 -10.60
N ALA A 74 7.37 26.17 -9.83
CA ALA A 74 8.80 26.26 -10.08
C ALA A 74 9.21 25.58 -11.39
N GLY A 75 8.57 24.45 -11.75
CA GLY A 75 8.80 23.75 -13.02
C GLY A 75 8.31 24.52 -14.25
N HIS A 76 7.18 25.22 -14.14
CA HIS A 76 6.69 26.10 -15.21
C HIS A 76 7.62 27.31 -15.40
N ILE A 77 8.08 27.92 -14.30
CA ILE A 77 9.02 29.04 -14.32
C ILE A 77 10.41 28.60 -14.82
N SER A 78 10.88 27.41 -14.46
CA SER A 78 12.18 26.88 -14.91
C SER A 78 12.19 26.53 -16.41
N ALA A 79 11.03 26.22 -16.98
CA ALA A 79 10.90 25.99 -18.42
C ALA A 79 10.99 27.30 -19.25
N GLU A 80 10.78 28.46 -18.63
CA GLU A 80 10.68 29.76 -19.29
C GLU A 80 11.78 30.75 -18.89
N THR A 81 12.31 30.63 -17.67
CA THR A 81 13.30 31.55 -17.10
C THR A 81 14.61 30.81 -16.84
N ALA A 82 15.72 31.34 -17.32
CA ALA A 82 17.06 30.89 -16.94
C ALA A 82 17.46 31.45 -15.55
N ASN A 83 16.52 31.51 -14.59
CA ASN A 83 16.76 32.08 -13.26
C ASN A 83 17.23 31.00 -12.27
N GLY A 84 18.45 31.15 -11.74
CA GLY A 84 19.11 30.13 -10.91
C GLY A 84 18.40 29.81 -9.59
N CYS A 85 17.77 30.80 -8.94
CA CYS A 85 17.11 30.59 -7.64
C CYS A 85 15.85 29.71 -7.72
N CYS A 86 15.06 29.82 -8.80
CA CYS A 86 13.88 28.99 -9.03
C CYS A 86 14.26 27.55 -9.40
N LEU A 87 15.38 27.37 -10.10
CA LEU A 87 15.93 26.05 -10.40
C LEU A 87 16.48 25.39 -9.13
N SER A 88 17.17 26.14 -8.28
CA SER A 88 17.69 25.65 -7.00
C SER A 88 16.56 25.19 -6.07
N SER A 89 15.52 26.02 -5.89
CA SER A 89 14.37 25.61 -5.08
C SER A 89 13.67 24.38 -5.65
N TYR A 90 13.48 24.30 -6.97
CA TYR A 90 12.92 23.12 -7.64
C TYR A 90 13.73 21.86 -7.36
N ILE A 91 15.05 21.91 -7.54
CA ILE A 91 15.94 20.75 -7.30
C ILE A 91 15.89 20.33 -5.83
N VAL A 92 15.92 21.28 -4.89
CA VAL A 92 15.82 20.97 -3.45
C VAL A 92 14.50 20.28 -3.12
N PHE A 93 13.36 20.78 -3.62
CA PHE A 93 12.07 20.13 -3.39
C PHE A 93 11.97 18.73 -4.02
N VAL A 94 12.50 18.55 -5.23
CA VAL A 94 12.56 17.23 -5.89
C VAL A 94 13.46 16.27 -5.09
N LEU A 95 14.62 16.73 -4.62
CA LEU A 95 15.51 15.93 -3.78
C LEU A 95 14.83 15.55 -2.47
N LEU A 96 14.10 16.46 -1.82
CA LEU A 96 13.35 16.15 -0.60
C LEU A 96 12.27 15.09 -0.85
N LEU A 97 11.54 15.16 -1.98
CA LEU A 97 10.56 14.13 -2.34
C LEU A 97 11.22 12.77 -2.61
N VAL A 98 12.35 12.75 -3.32
CA VAL A 98 13.11 11.53 -3.60
C VAL A 98 13.67 10.94 -2.30
N MET A 99 14.17 11.77 -1.40
CA MET A 99 14.66 11.32 -0.09
C MET A 99 13.51 10.80 0.78
N LEU A 100 12.32 11.41 0.72
CA LEU A 100 11.13 10.92 1.42
C LEU A 100 10.68 9.57 0.85
N GLU A 101 10.62 9.42 -0.48
CA GLU A 101 10.28 8.16 -1.13
C GLU A 101 11.31 7.06 -0.81
N ALA A 102 12.60 7.39 -0.87
CA ALA A 102 13.68 6.49 -0.51
C ALA A 102 13.64 6.11 0.98
N ALA A 103 13.31 7.05 1.86
CA ALA A 103 13.13 6.77 3.29
C ALA A 103 11.92 5.88 3.56
N ILE A 104 10.79 6.09 2.87
CA ILE A 104 9.61 5.21 2.99
C ILE A 104 9.93 3.83 2.40
N ALA A 105 10.58 3.75 1.24
CA ALA A 105 10.99 2.50 0.63
C ALA A 105 11.98 1.76 1.53
N ALA A 106 12.98 2.45 2.07
CA ALA A 106 13.93 1.90 3.03
C ALA A 106 13.22 1.43 4.30
N ASP A 107 12.30 2.22 4.86
CA ASP A 107 11.52 1.84 6.03
C ASP A 107 10.65 0.60 5.76
N VAL A 108 9.90 0.58 4.66
CA VAL A 108 9.08 -0.58 4.25
C VAL A 108 9.93 -1.83 4.03
N LEU A 109 11.12 -1.67 3.45
CA LEU A 109 12.01 -2.78 3.25
C LEU A 109 12.63 -3.23 4.60
N LEU A 110 13.14 -2.30 5.43
CA LEU A 110 13.75 -2.47 6.78
C LEU A 110 12.80 -2.98 7.84
N ASN A 111 11.51 -2.72 7.69
CA ASN A 111 10.49 -3.17 8.60
C ASN A 111 10.12 -4.64 8.31
N LYS A 112 10.97 -5.57 8.76
CA LYS A 112 10.68 -7.01 8.96
C LYS A 112 10.36 -7.88 7.73
N VAL A 113 10.71 -7.50 6.50
CA VAL A 113 10.42 -8.32 5.29
C VAL A 113 11.67 -8.83 4.55
N TRP A 114 12.86 -8.26 4.76
CA TRP A 114 14.04 -8.63 3.96
C TRP A 114 14.38 -10.12 3.97
N GLU A 115 14.19 -10.85 5.08
CA GLU A 115 14.47 -12.30 5.11
C GLU A 115 13.58 -13.07 4.12
N LYS A 116 12.28 -12.71 4.03
CA LYS A 116 11.33 -13.39 3.14
C LYS A 116 11.46 -12.89 1.70
N ALA A 117 11.72 -11.60 1.51
CA ALA A 117 11.92 -11.03 0.18
C ALA A 117 13.21 -11.52 -0.49
N LEU A 118 14.33 -11.60 0.24
CA LEU A 118 15.58 -12.18 -0.28
C LEU A 118 15.42 -13.66 -0.61
N SER A 119 14.75 -14.43 0.26
CA SER A 119 14.50 -15.87 0.02
C SER A 119 13.68 -16.11 -1.26
N ILE A 120 12.61 -15.35 -1.48
CA ILE A 120 11.77 -15.45 -2.69
C ILE A 120 12.56 -15.01 -3.93
N PHE A 121 13.30 -13.90 -3.85
CA PHE A 121 14.10 -13.40 -4.96
C PHE A 121 15.21 -14.38 -5.35
N LEU A 122 15.91 -14.95 -4.37
CA LEU A 122 16.93 -15.98 -4.57
C LEU A 122 16.31 -17.27 -5.15
N ALA A 123 15.12 -17.70 -4.70
CA ALA A 123 14.45 -18.87 -5.25
C ALA A 123 14.04 -18.66 -6.72
N ILE A 124 13.56 -17.46 -7.08
CA ILE A 124 13.24 -17.10 -8.46
C ILE A 124 14.51 -17.04 -9.32
N LEU A 125 15.60 -16.47 -8.80
CA LEU A 125 16.90 -16.44 -9.47
C LEU A 125 17.53 -17.84 -9.62
N LEU A 126 17.47 -18.68 -8.59
CA LEU A 126 17.95 -20.06 -8.65
C LEU A 126 17.11 -20.90 -9.62
N LYS A 127 15.82 -20.60 -9.75
CA LYS A 127 14.95 -21.25 -10.74
C LYS A 127 15.18 -20.73 -12.16
N SER A 128 15.57 -19.47 -12.35
CA SER A 128 15.93 -18.93 -13.67
C SER A 128 17.35 -19.30 -14.09
N VAL A 129 18.27 -19.53 -13.13
CA VAL A 129 19.66 -19.95 -13.35
C VAL A 129 19.83 -21.47 -13.25
N GLY A 130 18.78 -22.21 -12.89
CA GLY A 130 18.79 -23.67 -12.74
C GLY A 130 19.46 -24.33 -13.94
N PRO A 131 20.68 -24.88 -13.78
CA PRO A 131 21.33 -25.61 -14.85
C PRO A 131 20.40 -26.76 -15.23
N TYR A 132 20.17 -26.95 -16.52
CA TYR A 132 19.39 -28.04 -17.09
C TYR A 132 19.70 -29.34 -16.32
N ARG A 133 18.79 -29.75 -15.44
CA ARG A 133 18.89 -31.01 -14.71
C ARG A 133 18.50 -32.10 -15.70
N GLY A 134 19.46 -32.46 -16.56
CA GLY A 134 19.40 -33.63 -17.40
C GLY A 134 19.34 -34.88 -16.51
N ASN A 135 18.11 -35.29 -16.18
CA ASN A 135 17.83 -36.64 -15.73
C ASN A 135 18.08 -37.57 -16.92
N TYR A 136 19.30 -38.08 -17.04
CA TYR A 136 19.60 -39.32 -17.76
C TYR A 136 20.35 -40.23 -16.79
N TYR A 137 19.61 -40.78 -15.84
CA TYR A 137 19.98 -42.10 -15.31
C TYR A 137 19.34 -43.10 -16.24
N ASP A 138 20.14 -43.49 -17.21
CA ASP A 138 19.88 -44.57 -18.17
C ASP A 138 20.60 -45.83 -17.67
N SER A 139 20.01 -46.98 -17.99
CA SER A 139 20.54 -48.35 -17.87
C SER A 139 20.57 -49.07 -16.51
N ASP A 140 19.66 -50.05 -16.44
CA ASP A 140 19.85 -51.46 -16.05
C ASP A 140 19.85 -51.84 -14.56
N ASP A 141 18.66 -52.06 -14.01
CA ASP A 141 18.41 -53.15 -13.06
C ASP A 141 17.00 -53.74 -13.29
N ASP A 142 16.96 -54.78 -14.11
CA ASP A 142 15.84 -55.71 -14.28
C ASP A 142 15.57 -56.48 -12.98
N TYR A 143 14.42 -56.25 -12.33
CA TYR A 143 13.79 -57.28 -11.49
C TYR A 143 12.26 -57.14 -11.41
N ILE A 144 11.57 -57.89 -12.27
CA ILE A 144 10.15 -58.28 -12.18
C ILE A 144 10.16 -59.79 -12.55
N PRO A 145 9.27 -60.70 -12.07
CA PRO A 145 8.05 -60.52 -11.26
C PRO A 145 7.83 -61.53 -10.11
N ALA A 146 7.01 -61.18 -9.12
CA ALA A 146 6.06 -62.14 -8.53
C ALA A 146 4.77 -61.38 -8.15
N ARG A 147 3.63 -61.61 -8.83
CA ARG A 147 2.52 -62.48 -8.38
C ARG A 147 2.01 -61.99 -7.00
N LEU A 148 0.84 -61.41 -6.78
CA LEU A 148 -0.52 -61.66 -7.27
C LEU A 148 -1.40 -60.44 -6.82
N PRO A 149 -2.56 -60.17 -7.45
CA PRO A 149 -3.54 -59.24 -6.92
C PRO A 149 -4.27 -59.92 -5.75
N LEU A 150 -4.89 -59.15 -4.85
CA LEU A 150 -6.19 -59.44 -4.19
C LEU A 150 -6.31 -58.65 -2.86
N LEU A 151 -7.29 -57.75 -2.85
CA LEU A 151 -8.29 -57.59 -1.79
C LEU A 151 -7.83 -57.19 -0.37
N ARG A 152 -8.02 -55.92 0.02
CA ARG A 152 -8.77 -55.60 1.26
C ARG A 152 -9.14 -54.12 1.35
N ASN A 153 -10.33 -53.81 0.86
CA ASN A 153 -11.10 -52.62 1.18
C ASN A 153 -11.98 -52.99 2.39
N GLN A 154 -11.78 -52.40 3.57
CA GLN A 154 -12.73 -52.38 4.71
C GLN A 154 -12.13 -51.40 5.75
N VAL A 155 -12.78 -50.40 6.33
CA VAL A 155 -14.18 -50.00 6.42
C VAL A 155 -14.18 -48.57 6.96
N GLN A 156 -14.89 -47.68 6.27
CA GLN A 156 -15.41 -46.43 6.80
C GLN A 156 -16.53 -46.77 7.78
N HIS A 157 -16.63 -46.07 8.93
CA HIS A 157 -17.87 -45.47 9.47
C HIS A 157 -17.81 -45.23 10.99
N SER A 158 -17.85 -43.94 11.34
CA SER A 158 -18.31 -43.40 12.62
C SER A 158 -19.83 -43.54 12.74
N PRO A 159 -20.36 -43.71 13.97
CA PRO A 159 -21.71 -43.28 14.29
C PRO A 159 -21.84 -42.37 15.53
N TYR A 160 -22.11 -41.09 15.27
CA TYR A 160 -23.17 -40.22 15.83
C TYR A 160 -23.80 -40.55 17.20
N ILE A 161 -23.70 -39.58 18.13
CA ILE A 161 -24.74 -39.32 19.15
C ILE A 161 -25.19 -37.85 19.03
N CYS A 162 -26.46 -37.66 18.67
CA CYS A 162 -27.22 -36.42 18.81
C CYS A 162 -27.83 -36.35 20.21
N ALA A 163 -27.75 -35.20 20.87
CA ALA A 163 -28.73 -34.78 21.87
C ALA A 163 -28.96 -33.27 21.74
N ALA A 164 -30.22 -32.91 21.52
CA ALA A 164 -30.73 -31.56 21.29
C ALA A 164 -31.27 -30.93 22.58
N HIS A 165 -31.04 -29.63 22.80
CA HIS A 165 -32.07 -28.57 22.73
C HIS A 165 -31.55 -27.23 23.31
N PRO A 166 -32.04 -26.08 22.79
CA PRO A 166 -31.54 -24.74 23.09
C PRO A 166 -32.32 -24.06 24.24
N SER A 167 -31.66 -23.27 25.07
CA SER A 167 -32.34 -22.44 26.10
C SER A 167 -31.96 -20.97 25.96
N LEU A 168 -32.85 -20.24 25.30
CA LEU A 168 -32.93 -18.79 25.21
C LEU A 168 -33.69 -18.27 26.45
N LYS A 169 -33.08 -17.42 27.28
CA LYS A 169 -33.79 -16.62 28.28
C LYS A 169 -33.02 -15.34 28.63
N ASN A 170 -33.21 -14.31 27.82
CA ASN A 170 -32.90 -12.92 28.16
C ASN A 170 -34.19 -12.27 28.62
N ASP A 171 -34.32 -12.01 29.92
CA ASP A 171 -35.32 -11.09 30.51
C ASP A 171 -34.85 -10.74 31.93
N TYR A 172 -33.99 -9.73 32.07
CA TYR A 172 -33.59 -9.21 33.37
C TYR A 172 -33.78 -7.69 33.37
N TRP A 173 -34.89 -7.31 34.02
CA TRP A 173 -35.23 -6.00 34.60
C TRP A 173 -35.95 -4.96 33.73
N ASN A 174 -37.27 -5.14 33.64
CA ASN A 174 -38.21 -4.02 33.54
C ASN A 174 -39.04 -3.88 34.82
N VAL A 175 -38.74 -2.82 35.59
CA VAL A 175 -39.67 -1.82 36.15
C VAL A 175 -40.67 -2.22 37.26
N ARG A 176 -40.78 -1.28 38.23
CA ARG A 176 -41.93 -0.92 39.13
C ARG A 176 -41.90 -1.56 40.54
N LEU A 177 -42.11 -0.86 41.68
CA LEU A 177 -42.99 0.28 42.05
C LEU A 177 -42.55 0.89 43.44
N PRO A 178 -43.20 1.99 43.92
CA PRO A 178 -42.74 2.89 44.98
C PRO A 178 -43.28 2.54 46.38
N LYS A 179 -42.80 3.28 47.40
CA LYS A 179 -43.37 3.64 48.72
C LYS A 179 -42.19 4.13 49.58
N SER A 180 -42.26 5.09 50.49
CA SER A 180 -43.30 5.84 51.20
C SER A 180 -42.65 7.14 51.71
#